data_AF-A0A7C2FFJ7-F1
#
_entry.id   AF-A0A7C2FFJ7-F1
#
_cell.length_a   1.000
_cell.length_b   1.000
_cell.length_c   1.000
_cell.angle_alpha   90.00
_cell.angle_beta   90.00
_cell.angle_gamma   90.00
#
_symmetry.space_group_name_H-M   'P 1'
#
loop_
_entity.id
_entity.type
_entity.pdbx_description
1 polymer ?
#
loop_
_entity_poly.entity_id
_entity_poly.type
_entity_poly.pdbx_seq_one_letter_code
_entity_poly.pdbx_strand_id
1 'polypeptide(L)'
;MREVDDRAIRYLEAALDAAEQRFVTLLAQQRLFSENGGEPPAMRVVGELRRVLRSVTELEGRRDVTFDDLRRLHALRARTVWLYRRIAQERLFARKVQLEERLKSMIPPEAYEVYLELQACEVEEDADRAATDEELAARLLA
;
A
#
# COMPACT_ATOMS: atom_id res chain seq x y z
N MET A 1 -4.82 10.13 -34.11
CA MET A 1 -4.86 8.98 -33.18
C MET A 1 -3.75 9.10 -32.14
N ARG A 2 -2.47 9.14 -32.56
CA ARG A 2 -1.29 9.33 -31.67
C ARG A 2 -1.38 10.47 -30.64
N GLU A 3 -1.84 11.66 -31.04
CA GLU A 3 -1.99 12.80 -30.11
C GLU A 3 -3.08 12.58 -29.03
N VAL A 4 -4.10 11.77 -29.36
CA VAL A 4 -5.22 11.49 -28.45
C VAL A 4 -4.78 10.51 -27.36
N ASP A 5 -3.99 9.49 -27.72
CA ASP A 5 -3.48 8.52 -26.75
C ASP A 5 -2.42 9.13 -25.83
N ASP A 6 -1.52 9.95 -26.35
CA ASP A 6 -0.53 10.66 -25.54
C ASP A 6 -1.18 11.67 -24.56
N ARG A 7 -2.25 12.36 -25.00
CA ARG A 7 -3.05 13.20 -24.10
C ARG A 7 -3.76 12.37 -23.02
N ALA A 8 -4.29 11.20 -23.37
CA ALA A 8 -4.94 10.31 -22.41
C ALA A 8 -3.95 9.76 -21.38
N ILE A 9 -2.76 9.32 -21.80
CA ILE A 9 -1.71 8.82 -20.91
C ILE A 9 -1.25 9.93 -19.95
N ARG A 10 -1.01 11.16 -20.44
CA ARG A 10 -0.69 12.30 -19.57
C ARG A 10 -1.78 12.62 -18.56
N TYR A 11 -3.05 12.50 -18.96
CA TYR A 11 -4.16 12.68 -18.03
C TYR A 11 -4.15 11.62 -16.92
N LEU A 12 -3.85 10.36 -17.25
CA LEU A 12 -3.76 9.27 -16.27
C LEU A 12 -2.55 9.43 -15.34
N GLU A 13 -1.41 9.90 -15.87
CA GLU A 13 -0.23 10.29 -15.08
C GLU A 13 -0.61 11.34 -14.03
N ALA A 14 -1.22 12.45 -14.47
CA ALA A 14 -1.64 13.53 -13.57
C ALA A 14 -2.72 13.08 -12.55
N ALA A 15 -3.65 12.22 -12.97
CA ALA A 15 -4.67 11.67 -12.07
C ALA A 15 -4.06 10.79 -10.98
N LEU A 16 -3.06 9.97 -11.33
CA LEU A 16 -2.34 9.13 -10.39
C LEU A 16 -1.49 9.98 -9.42
N ASP A 17 -0.79 10.99 -9.93
CA ASP A 17 -0.01 11.93 -9.09
C ASP A 17 -0.91 12.64 -8.07
N ALA A 18 -2.09 13.09 -8.50
CA ALA A 18 -3.05 13.72 -7.61
C ALA A 18 -3.59 12.75 -6.55
N ALA A 19 -3.82 11.48 -6.91
CA ALA A 19 -4.26 10.44 -5.96
C ALA A 19 -3.15 10.12 -4.94
N GLU A 20 -1.90 10.05 -5.39
CA GLU A 20 -0.73 9.86 -4.52
C GLU A 20 -0.57 11.02 -3.55
N GLN A 21 -0.63 12.26 -4.03
CA GLN A 21 -0.52 13.44 -3.18
C GLN A 21 -1.64 13.48 -2.12
N ARG A 22 -2.87 13.10 -2.49
CA ARG A 22 -3.98 12.95 -1.54
C ARG A 22 -3.68 11.87 -0.50
N PHE A 23 -3.20 10.71 -0.92
CA PHE A 23 -2.80 9.65 0.00
C PHE A 23 -1.75 10.13 1.01
N VAL A 24 -0.66 10.75 0.54
CA VAL A 24 0.40 11.29 1.41
C VAL A 24 -0.15 12.33 2.38
N THR A 25 -1.00 13.24 1.91
CA THR A 25 -1.62 14.26 2.76
C THR A 25 -2.49 13.64 3.86
N LEU A 26 -3.30 12.64 3.51
CA LEU A 26 -4.15 11.92 4.46
C LEU A 26 -3.32 11.11 5.48
N LEU A 27 -2.21 10.52 5.03
CA LEU A 27 -1.28 9.80 5.88
C LEU A 27 -0.62 10.73 6.90
N ALA A 28 -0.07 11.86 6.43
CA ALA A 28 0.58 12.86 7.28
C ALA A 28 -0.38 13.46 8.33
N GLN A 29 -1.66 13.60 7.99
CA GLN A 29 -2.68 14.10 8.91
C GLN A 29 -3.27 13.00 9.82
N GLN A 30 -2.84 11.74 9.69
CA GLN A 30 -3.42 10.58 10.39
C GLN A 30 -4.94 10.43 10.15
N ARG A 31 -5.41 10.80 8.96
CA ARG A 31 -6.85 10.86 8.60
C ARG A 31 -7.29 9.78 7.61
N LEU A 32 -6.40 8.90 7.17
CA LEU A 32 -6.70 7.87 6.16
C LEU A 32 -7.96 7.06 6.48
N PHE A 33 -8.12 6.66 7.73
CA PHE A 33 -9.20 5.78 8.19
C PHE A 33 -10.08 6.41 9.28
N SER A 34 -10.11 7.74 9.36
CA SER A 34 -11.00 8.45 10.28
C SER A 34 -12.45 8.35 9.76
N GLU A 35 -13.33 7.76 10.56
CA GLU A 35 -14.76 7.62 10.28
C GLU A 35 -15.51 8.85 10.82
N ASN A 36 -15.34 10.00 10.18
CA ASN A 36 -16.15 11.19 10.49
C ASN A 36 -17.55 11.08 9.86
N GLY A 37 -18.34 10.08 10.29
CA GLY A 37 -19.74 9.89 9.90
C GLY A 37 -19.98 9.50 8.43
N GLY A 38 -18.97 8.94 7.74
CA GLY A 38 -19.06 8.56 6.33
C GLY A 38 -17.94 7.64 5.86
N GLU A 39 -17.83 7.44 4.54
CA GLU A 39 -16.80 6.58 3.94
C GLU A 39 -15.39 7.11 4.24
N PRO A 40 -14.45 6.25 4.70
CA PRO A 40 -13.09 6.66 5.01
C PRO A 40 -12.42 7.40 3.83
N PRO A 41 -11.68 8.49 4.07
CA PRO A 41 -11.02 9.25 3.01
C PRO A 41 -10.14 8.40 2.08
N ALA A 42 -9.50 7.35 2.61
CA ALA A 42 -8.73 6.40 1.82
C ALA A 42 -9.55 5.69 0.72
N MET A 43 -10.86 5.47 0.91
CA MET A 43 -11.69 4.81 -0.11
C MET A 43 -11.94 5.69 -1.33
N ARG A 44 -11.94 7.02 -1.17
CA ARG A 44 -11.96 7.94 -2.31
C ARG A 44 -10.72 7.76 -3.17
N VAL A 45 -9.54 7.68 -2.54
CA VAL A 45 -8.28 7.40 -3.24
C VAL A 45 -8.35 6.04 -3.94
N VAL A 46 -8.83 4.98 -3.27
CA VAL A 46 -9.03 3.66 -3.90
C VAL A 46 -9.97 3.75 -5.11
N GLY A 47 -11.05 4.54 -5.03
CA GLY A 47 -11.95 4.79 -6.15
C GLY A 47 -11.27 5.44 -7.34
N GLU A 48 -10.37 6.40 -7.09
CA GLU A 48 -9.54 7.05 -8.12
C GLU A 48 -8.56 6.06 -8.75
N LEU A 49 -7.86 5.26 -7.95
CA LEU A 49 -6.94 4.22 -8.45
C LEU A 49 -7.67 3.18 -9.32
N ARG A 50 -8.89 2.78 -8.93
CA ARG A 50 -9.72 1.89 -9.75
C ARG A 50 -10.08 2.51 -11.10
N ARG A 51 -10.37 3.82 -11.15
CA ARG A 51 -10.64 4.52 -12.42
C ARG A 51 -9.38 4.54 -13.28
N VAL A 52 -8.24 4.93 -12.72
CA VAL A 52 -6.94 4.94 -13.43
C VAL A 52 -6.62 3.55 -13.98
N LEU A 53 -6.71 2.50 -13.15
CA LEU A 53 -6.38 1.13 -13.56
C LEU A 53 -7.29 0.61 -14.68
N ARG A 54 -8.60 0.94 -14.64
CA ARG A 54 -9.53 0.59 -15.73
C ARG A 54 -9.12 1.27 -17.02
N SER A 55 -8.88 2.58 -17.00
CA SER A 55 -8.47 3.33 -18.19
C SER A 55 -7.12 2.88 -18.73
N VAL A 56 -6.14 2.54 -17.87
CA VAL A 56 -4.87 1.93 -18.32
C VAL A 56 -5.12 0.61 -19.03
N THR A 57 -5.96 -0.26 -18.47
CA THR A 57 -6.29 -1.57 -19.06
C THR A 57 -7.04 -1.44 -20.39
N GLU A 58 -7.94 -0.46 -20.50
CA GLU A 58 -8.63 -0.14 -21.75
C GLU A 58 -7.67 0.35 -22.84
N LEU A 59 -6.69 1.20 -22.48
CA LEU A 59 -5.69 1.70 -23.42
C LEU A 59 -4.73 0.60 -23.87
N GLU A 60 -4.22 -0.23 -22.95
CA GLU A 60 -3.35 -1.36 -23.28
C GLU A 60 -4.00 -2.39 -24.21
N GLY A 61 -5.34 -2.54 -24.15
CA GLY A 61 -6.08 -3.45 -25.00
C GLY A 61 -6.28 -2.99 -26.45
N ARG A 62 -5.87 -1.75 -26.78
CA ARG A 62 -5.99 -1.21 -28.14
C ARG A 62 -4.89 -1.77 -29.06
N ARG A 63 -5.23 -1.98 -30.34
CA ARG A 63 -4.31 -2.60 -31.33
C ARG A 63 -3.24 -1.63 -31.85
N ASP A 64 -3.42 -0.34 -31.63
CA ASP A 64 -2.66 0.76 -32.22
C ASP A 64 -1.73 1.48 -31.22
N VAL A 65 -1.46 0.87 -30.07
CA VAL A 65 -0.55 1.41 -29.04
C VAL A 65 0.90 1.21 -29.45
N THR A 66 1.70 2.28 -29.36
CA THR A 66 3.15 2.18 -29.63
C THR A 66 3.87 1.47 -28.48
N PHE A 67 5.06 0.92 -28.75
CA PHE A 67 5.87 0.28 -27.71
C PHE A 67 6.20 1.23 -26.54
N ASP A 68 6.50 2.50 -26.84
CA ASP A 68 6.78 3.50 -25.81
C ASP A 68 5.56 3.81 -24.94
N ASP A 69 4.39 3.94 -25.56
CA ASP A 69 3.13 4.15 -24.87
C ASP A 69 2.76 2.93 -24.00
N LEU A 70 2.98 1.72 -24.50
CA LEU A 70 2.78 0.48 -23.74
C LEU A 70 3.69 0.45 -22.50
N ARG A 71 4.96 0.83 -22.64
CA ARG A 71 5.90 0.92 -21.51
C ARG A 71 5.44 1.94 -20.46
N ARG A 72 4.94 3.11 -20.89
CA ARG A 72 4.35 4.11 -19.98
C ARG A 72 3.11 3.59 -19.27
N LEU A 73 2.21 2.91 -19.99
CA LEU A 73 1.00 2.29 -19.43
C LEU A 73 1.33 1.20 -18.40
N HIS A 74 2.33 0.36 -18.67
CA HIS A 74 2.81 -0.63 -17.71
C HIS A 74 3.40 0.00 -16.45
N ALA A 75 4.18 1.08 -16.59
CA ALA A 75 4.69 1.83 -15.44
C ALA A 75 3.54 2.44 -14.61
N LEU A 76 2.51 3.01 -15.27
CA LEU A 76 1.30 3.51 -14.61
C LEU A 76 0.54 2.42 -13.88
N ARG A 77 0.35 1.24 -14.48
CA ARG A 77 -0.27 0.08 -13.82
C ARG A 77 0.53 -0.31 -12.58
N ALA A 78 1.85 -0.47 -12.71
CA ALA A 78 2.71 -0.89 -11.60
C ALA A 78 2.63 0.09 -10.43
N ARG A 79 2.70 1.40 -10.70
CA ARG A 79 2.60 2.45 -9.66
C ARG A 79 1.20 2.51 -9.05
N THR A 80 0.14 2.34 -9.83
CA THR A 80 -1.24 2.28 -9.33
C THR A 80 -1.44 1.10 -8.37
N VAL A 81 -0.94 -0.09 -8.73
CA VAL A 81 -1.02 -1.29 -7.89
C VAL A 81 -0.15 -1.15 -6.64
N TRP A 82 1.04 -0.57 -6.76
CA TRP A 82 1.91 -0.27 -5.63
C TRP A 82 1.22 0.67 -4.62
N LEU A 83 0.59 1.75 -5.09
CA LEU A 83 -0.10 2.69 -4.22
C LEU A 83 -1.31 2.04 -3.53
N TYR A 84 -2.07 1.20 -4.25
CA TYR A 84 -3.15 0.41 -3.64
C TYR A 84 -2.63 -0.55 -2.56
N ARG A 85 -1.52 -1.26 -2.84
CA ARG A 85 -0.87 -2.13 -1.85
C ARG A 85 -0.49 -1.34 -0.60
N ARG A 86 0.06 -0.14 -0.76
CA ARG A 86 0.42 0.72 0.37
C ARG A 86 -0.82 1.11 1.18
N ILE A 87 -1.90 1.55 0.54
CA ILE A 87 -3.17 1.86 1.23
C ILE A 87 -3.71 0.65 2.00
N ALA A 88 -3.64 -0.55 1.41
CA ALA A 88 -4.09 -1.77 2.07
C ALA A 88 -3.24 -2.13 3.30
N GLN A 89 -1.92 -1.95 3.21
CA GLN A 89 -0.99 -2.14 4.33
C GLN A 89 -1.29 -1.16 5.47
N GLU A 90 -1.47 0.14 5.16
CA GLU A 90 -1.82 1.14 6.17
C GLU A 90 -3.16 0.82 6.85
N ARG A 91 -4.14 0.28 6.11
CA ARG A 91 -5.43 -0.16 6.68
C ARG A 91 -5.25 -1.29 7.67
N LEU A 92 -4.46 -2.29 7.31
CA LEU A 92 -4.17 -3.43 8.18
C LEU A 92 -3.39 -2.98 9.42
N PHE A 93 -2.42 -2.10 9.25
CA PHE A 93 -1.65 -1.53 10.36
C PHE A 93 -2.57 -0.78 11.34
N ALA A 94 -3.40 0.14 10.85
CA ALA A 94 -4.36 0.86 11.69
C ALA A 94 -5.30 -0.11 12.43
N ARG A 95 -5.73 -1.19 11.78
CA ARG A 95 -6.56 -2.21 12.42
C ARG A 95 -5.81 -2.99 13.50
N LYS A 96 -4.53 -3.34 13.28
CA LYS A 96 -3.69 -3.99 14.30
C LYS A 96 -3.58 -3.11 15.54
N VAL A 97 -3.24 -1.83 15.37
CA VAL A 97 -3.14 -0.86 16.48
C VAL A 97 -4.45 -0.77 17.27
N GLN A 98 -5.60 -0.66 16.59
CA GLN A 98 -6.90 -0.63 17.28
C GLN A 98 -7.19 -1.91 18.09
N LEU A 99 -6.84 -3.07 17.54
CA LEU A 99 -7.02 -4.36 18.22
C LEU A 99 -6.07 -4.49 19.41
N GLU A 100 -4.84 -4.02 19.27
CA GLU A 100 -3.84 -4.04 20.33
C GLU A 100 -4.22 -3.12 21.49
N GLU A 101 -4.65 -1.89 21.22
CA GLU A 101 -5.16 -0.98 22.26
C GLU A 101 -6.39 -1.58 22.98
N ARG A 102 -7.28 -2.24 22.22
CA ARG A 102 -8.42 -2.95 22.81
C ARG A 102 -7.96 -4.11 23.69
N LEU A 103 -7.00 -4.91 23.24
CA LEU A 103 -6.44 -6.02 24.01
C LEU A 103 -5.83 -5.51 25.31
N LYS A 104 -4.99 -4.47 25.22
CA LYS A 104 -4.34 -3.81 26.36
C LYS A 104 -5.35 -3.31 27.40
N SER A 105 -6.52 -2.82 26.96
CA SER A 105 -7.59 -2.40 27.88
C SER A 105 -8.33 -3.56 28.58
N MET A 106 -8.18 -4.80 28.10
CA MET A 106 -8.94 -5.96 28.57
C MET A 106 -8.15 -6.90 29.48
N ILE A 107 -6.82 -6.79 29.51
CA ILE A 107 -5.95 -7.72 30.24
C ILE A 107 -5.13 -7.00 31.33
N PRO A 108 -4.72 -7.71 32.39
CA PRO A 108 -3.79 -7.16 33.37
C PRO A 108 -2.47 -6.74 32.72
N PRO A 109 -1.77 -5.70 33.24
CA PRO A 109 -0.49 -5.24 32.70
C PRO A 109 0.54 -6.36 32.56
N GLU A 110 0.64 -7.26 33.53
CA GLU A 110 1.59 -8.38 33.55
C GLU A 110 1.30 -9.39 32.43
N ALA A 111 0.02 -9.58 32.08
CA ALA A 111 -0.37 -10.43 30.96
C ALA A 111 -0.04 -9.76 29.61
N TYR A 112 -0.09 -8.43 29.53
CA TYR A 112 0.32 -7.69 28.34
C TYR A 112 1.84 -7.72 28.15
N GLU A 113 2.63 -7.67 29.23
CA GLU A 113 4.09 -7.86 29.17
C GLU A 113 4.46 -9.21 28.54
N VAL A 114 3.85 -10.30 29.02
CA VAL A 114 4.06 -11.65 28.44
C VAL A 114 3.63 -11.71 26.97
N TYR A 115 2.53 -11.03 26.60
CA TYR A 115 2.11 -10.93 25.21
C TYR A 115 3.15 -10.21 24.32
N LEU A 116 3.75 -9.11 24.81
CA LEU A 116 4.80 -8.39 24.08
C LEU A 116 6.06 -9.25 23.91
N GLU A 117 6.45 -10.00 24.94
CA GLU A 117 7.56 -10.95 24.85
C GLU A 117 7.28 -12.04 23.82
N LEU A 118 6.06 -12.59 23.80
CA LEU A 118 5.66 -13.57 22.80
C LEU A 118 5.74 -13.00 21.37
N GLN A 119 5.27 -11.76 21.17
CA GLN A 119 5.40 -11.08 19.87
C GLN A 119 6.86 -10.87 19.45
N ALA A 120 7.75 -10.56 20.40
CA ALA A 120 9.18 -10.41 20.10
C ALA A 120 9.78 -11.74 19.59
N CYS A 121 9.43 -12.86 20.22
CA CYS A 121 9.84 -14.18 19.75
C CYS A 121 9.33 -14.50 18.34
N GLU A 122 8.08 -14.15 18.01
CA GLU A 122 7.55 -14.35 16.65
C GLU A 122 8.32 -13.54 15.61
N VAL A 123 8.71 -12.30 15.92
CA VAL A 123 9.50 -11.44 15.03
C VAL A 123 10.91 -12.00 14.82
N GLU A 124 11.54 -12.48 15.88
CA GLU A 124 12.85 -13.14 15.79
C GLU A 124 12.79 -14.42 14.95
N GLU A 125 11.77 -15.25 15.17
CA GLU A 125 11.57 -16.49 14.40
C GLU A 125 11.34 -16.20 12.91
N ASP A 126 10.50 -15.21 12.57
CA ASP A 126 10.27 -14.82 11.18
C ASP A 126 11.54 -14.22 10.54
N ALA A 127 12.35 -13.48 11.30
CA ALA A 127 13.63 -12.96 10.84
C ALA A 127 14.65 -14.08 10.57
N ASP A 128 14.68 -15.12 11.40
CA ASP A 128 15.51 -16.32 11.17
C ASP A 128 15.01 -17.14 9.97
N ARG A 129 13.70 -17.32 9.81
CA ARG A 129 13.11 -18.01 8.65
C ARG A 129 13.37 -17.29 7.33
N ALA A 130 13.45 -15.96 7.36
CA ALA A 130 13.70 -15.13 6.19
C ALA A 130 15.19 -14.94 5.88
N ALA A 131 16.07 -15.22 6.85
CA ALA A 131 17.51 -15.08 6.69
C ALA A 131 18.08 -16.13 5.73
N THR A 132 19.11 -15.72 5.00
CA THR A 132 19.90 -16.61 4.16
C THR A 132 20.91 -17.41 4.98
N ASP A 133 21.36 -18.56 4.46
CA ASP A 133 22.39 -19.39 5.12
C ASP A 133 23.68 -18.62 5.42
N GLU A 134 24.04 -17.64 4.58
CA GLU A 134 25.22 -16.79 4.76
C GLU A 134 25.03 -15.80 5.93
N GLU A 135 23.84 -15.21 6.06
CA GLU A 135 23.47 -14.36 7.20
C GLU A 135 23.43 -15.15 8.51
N LEU A 136 22.89 -16.37 8.47
CA LEU A 136 22.85 -17.27 9.64
C LEU A 136 24.26 -17.73 10.03
N ALA A 137 25.12 -18.07 9.07
CA ALA A 137 26.51 -18.41 9.32
C ALA A 137 27.29 -17.23 9.93
N ALA A 138 27.04 -16.00 9.47
CA ALA A 138 27.64 -14.80 10.04
C ALA A 138 27.20 -14.56 11.49
N ARG A 139 25.91 -14.76 11.83
CA ARG A 139 25.40 -14.68 13.20
C ARG A 139 26.03 -15.74 14.11
N LEU A 140 26.23 -16.96 13.60
CA LEU A 140 26.81 -18.07 14.36
C LEU A 140 28.29 -17.84 14.71
N LEU A 141 29.01 -17.04 13.93
CA LEU A 141 30.44 -16.76 14.10
C LEU A 141 30.74 -15.45 14.87
N ALA A 142 29.71 -14.67 15.21
CA ALA A 142 29.80 -13.42 15.97
C ALA A 142 29.74 -13.66 17.49
#